data_AF-A0A8T1XNX5-F1
#
_entry.id   AF-A0A8T1XNX5-F1
#
_cell.length_a   1.000
_cell.length_b   1.000
_cell.length_c   1.000
_cell.angle_alpha   90.00
_cell.angle_beta   90.00
_cell.angle_gamma   90.00
#
_symmetry.space_group_name_H-M   'P 1'
#
loop_
_entity.id
_entity.type
_entity.pdbx_description
1 polymer ?
#
loop_
_entity_poly.entity_id
_entity_poly.type
_entity_poly.pdbx_seq_one_letter_code
_entity_poly.pdbx_strand_id
1 'polypeptide(L)' 'MENPNFNTLPEHLQMEILSLLPLQSLGKCLFVSKQWRSLIRSQEFRDLYSSRWMTDDLDKELLDLLLS' A
#
# COMPACT_ATOMS: atom_id res chain seq x y z
N MET A 1 6.68 3.34 -28.01
CA MET A 1 6.06 2.35 -27.13
C MET A 1 5.44 3.10 -25.97
N GLU A 2 4.12 3.09 -25.83
CA GLU A 2 3.47 3.63 -24.64
C GLU A 2 3.79 2.71 -23.46
N ASN A 3 4.27 3.30 -22.37
CA ASN A 3 4.51 2.57 -21.14
C ASN A 3 3.15 2.41 -20.44
N PRO A 4 2.63 1.18 -20.24
CA PRO A 4 1.32 1.00 -19.63
C PRO A 4 1.29 1.67 -18.25
N ASN A 5 0.27 2.49 -18.04
CA ASN A 5 0.09 3.20 -16.78
C ASN A 5 -0.16 2.20 -15.65
N PHE A 6 0.44 2.40 -14.48
CA PHE A 6 0.23 1.56 -13.29
C PHE A 6 -1.25 1.29 -13.00
N ASN A 7 -2.11 2.30 -13.21
CA ASN A 7 -3.55 2.21 -12.93
C ASN A 7 -4.30 1.25 -13.88
N THR A 8 -3.66 0.77 -14.95
CA THR A 8 -4.22 -0.24 -15.88
C THR A 8 -3.99 -1.67 -15.40
N LEU A 9 -3.13 -1.87 -14.40
CA LEU A 9 -2.92 -3.18 -13.79
C LEU A 9 -4.17 -3.61 -13.00
N PRO A 10 -4.46 -4.91 -12.89
CA PRO A 10 -5.39 -5.43 -11.91
C PRO A 10 -5.07 -4.95 -10.48
N GLU A 11 -6.08 -4.65 -9.68
CA GLU A 11 -5.90 -4.08 -8.33
C GLU A 11 -5.02 -4.96 -7.42
N HIS A 12 -5.17 -6.28 -7.46
CA HIS A 12 -4.33 -7.19 -6.67
C HIS A 12 -2.84 -7.04 -7.01
N LEU A 13 -2.48 -6.81 -8.28
CA LEU A 13 -1.09 -6.55 -8.67
C LEU A 13 -0.61 -5.18 -8.23
N GLN A 14 -1.49 -4.17 -8.27
CA GLN A 14 -1.17 -2.85 -7.73
C GLN A 14 -0.87 -2.94 -6.23
N MET A 15 -1.69 -3.67 -5.48
CA MET A 15 -1.50 -3.92 -4.05
C MET A 15 -0.21 -4.69 -3.77
N GLU A 16 0.07 -5.77 -4.50
CA GLU A 16 1.34 -6.49 -4.36
C GLU A 16 2.55 -5.58 -4.58
N ILE A 17 2.56 -4.78 -5.65
CA ILE A 17 3.67 -3.86 -5.94
C ILE A 17 3.83 -2.81 -4.83
N LEU A 18 2.73 -2.18 -4.40
CA LEU A 18 2.74 -1.21 -3.30
C LEU A 18 3.21 -1.86 -1.99
N SER A 19 2.87 -3.14 -1.77
CA SER A 19 3.28 -3.89 -0.60
C SER A 19 4.77 -4.17 -0.56
N LEU A 20 5.54 -3.96 -1.64
CA LEU A 20 6.99 -4.11 -1.63
C LEU A 20 7.72 -2.89 -1.09
N LEU A 21 7.01 -1.79 -0.83
CA LEU A 21 7.61 -0.54 -0.40
C LEU A 21 7.69 -0.48 1.13
N PRO A 22 8.80 0.00 1.70
CA PRO A 22 8.86 0.31 3.13
C PRO A 22 7.83 1.37 3.52
N LEU A 23 7.43 1.36 4.80
CA LEU A 23 6.33 2.18 5.34
C LEU A 23 6.50 3.69 5.04
N GLN A 24 7.73 4.20 5.13
CA GLN A 24 8.04 5.61 4.83
C GLN A 24 7.78 5.98 3.37
N SER A 25 8.08 5.07 2.43
CA SER A 25 7.81 5.26 1.01
C SER A 25 6.31 5.12 0.73
N LEU A 26 5.64 4.17 1.39
CA LEU A 26 4.20 3.97 1.30
C LEU A 26 3.41 5.19 1.76
N GLY A 27 3.86 5.87 2.83
CA GLY A 27 3.27 7.14 3.27
C GLY A 27 3.28 8.23 2.19
N LYS A 28 4.31 8.27 1.34
CA LYS A 28 4.37 9.20 0.19
C LYS A 28 3.41 8.77 -0.92
N CYS A 29 3.23 7.46 -1.13
CA CYS A 29 2.30 6.89 -2.11
C CYS A 29 0.84 7.30 -1.87
N LEU A 30 0.44 7.60 -0.62
CA LEU A 30 -0.89 8.16 -0.28
C LEU A 30 -1.19 9.50 -0.97
N PHE A 31 -0.17 10.22 -1.43
CA PHE A 31 -0.30 11.54 -2.06
C PHE A 31 -0.12 11.52 -3.57
N VAL A 32 0.21 10.36 -4.16
CA VAL A 32 0.44 10.22 -5.61
C VAL A 32 -0.88 10.33 -6.39
N SER A 33 -1.94 9.65 -5.94
CA SER A 33 -3.26 9.72 -6.57
C SER A 33 -4.38 9.30 -5.61
N LYS A 34 -5.62 9.64 -5.96
CA LYS A 34 -6.81 9.19 -5.21
C LYS A 34 -6.95 7.66 -5.21
N GLN A 35 -6.62 7.00 -6.33
CA GLN A 35 -6.67 5.54 -6.46
C GLN A 35 -5.68 4.86 -5.52
N TRP A 36 -4.43 5.34 -5.50
CA TRP A 36 -3.39 4.77 -4.64
C TRP A 36 -3.74 4.93 -3.17
N ARG A 37 -4.24 6.11 -2.78
CA ARG A 37 -4.74 6.35 -1.43
C ARG A 37 -5.88 5.39 -1.06
N SER A 38 -6.82 5.16 -1.97
CA SER A 38 -7.94 4.24 -1.74
C SER A 38 -7.46 2.80 -1.55
N LEU A 39 -6.51 2.34 -2.37
CA LEU A 39 -5.93 1.00 -2.26
C LEU A 39 -5.19 0.84 -0.93
N ILE A 40 -4.28 1.76 -0.59
CA ILE A 40 -3.46 1.67 0.61
C ILE A 40 -4.31 1.70 1.89
N ARG A 41 -5.42 2.44 1.90
CA ARG A 41 -6.35 2.51 3.04
C ARG A 41 -7.35 1.35 3.12
N SER A 42 -7.41 0.50 2.10
CA SER A 42 -8.28 -0.68 2.13
C SER A 42 -7.83 -1.66 3.20
N GLN A 43 -8.78 -2.39 3.79
CA GLN A 43 -8.46 -3.42 4.76
C GLN A 43 -7.63 -4.55 4.12
N GLU A 44 -7.98 -4.93 2.89
CA GLU A 44 -7.26 -5.95 2.12
C GLU A 44 -5.77 -5.61 1.97
N PHE A 45 -5.45 -4.36 1.62
CA PHE A 45 -4.07 -3.93 1.51
C PHE A 45 -3.35 -3.95 2.86
N ARG A 46 -4.01 -3.49 3.94
CA ARG A 46 -3.43 -3.48 5.29
C ARG A 46 -3.10 -4.90 5.75
N ASP A 47 -4.01 -5.84 5.55
CA ASP A 47 -3.80 -7.24 5.89
C ASP A 47 -2.64 -7.84 5.08
N LEU A 48 -2.60 -7.58 3.77
CA LEU A 48 -1.50 -8.01 2.90
C LEU A 48 -0.16 -7.43 3.36
N TYR A 49 -0.11 -6.12 3.60
CA TYR A 49 1.09 -5.41 4.00
C TYR A 49 1.62 -5.89 5.36
N SER A 50 0.73 -6.06 6.33
CA SER A 50 1.07 -6.62 7.65
C SER A 50 1.64 -8.03 7.53
N SER A 51 1.04 -8.90 6.71
CA SER A 51 1.55 -10.27 6.52
C SER A 51 2.98 -10.33 5.97
N ARG A 52 3.38 -9.30 5.21
CA ARG A 52 4.68 -9.23 4.54
C ARG A 52 5.77 -8.57 5.38
N TRP A 53 5.45 -7.47 6.06
CA TRP A 53 6.44 -6.65 6.77
C TRP A 53 6.41 -6.80 8.28
N MET A 54 5.26 -7.08 8.87
CA MET A 54 5.05 -6.86 10.29
C MET A 54 4.93 -8.19 11.02
N THR A 55 6.01 -8.56 11.70
CA THR A 55 6.05 -9.75 12.56
C THR A 55 5.45 -9.49 13.95
N ASP A 56 5.39 -8.24 14.40
CA ASP A 56 4.93 -7.85 15.75
C ASP A 56 3.79 -6.81 15.74
N ASP A 57 2.99 -6.78 16.82
CA ASP A 57 1.80 -5.93 16.96
C ASP A 57 2.09 -4.43 16.98
N LEU A 58 3.28 -4.02 17.44
CA LEU A 58 3.66 -2.60 17.51
C LEU A 58 3.73 -1.95 16.11
N ASP A 59 4.17 -2.70 15.11
CA ASP A 59 4.27 -2.17 13.75
C ASP A 59 2.91 -2.05 13.06
N LYS A 60 1.92 -2.84 13.50
CA LYS A 60 0.52 -2.69 13.03
C LYS A 60 -0.11 -1.42 13.59
N GLU A 61 0.13 -1.10 14.86
CA GLU A 61 -0.34 0.18 15.43
C GLU A 61 0.28 1.38 14.71
N LEU A 62 1.56 1.31 14.35
CA LEU A 62 2.22 2.35 13.56
C LEU A 62 1.63 2.47 12.14
N LEU A 63 1.31 1.36 11.49
CA LEU A 63 0.63 1.35 10.20
C LEU A 63 -0.76 2.01 10.31
N ASP A 64 -1.51 1.68 11.35
CA ASP A 64 -2.85 2.20 11.59
C ASP A 64 -2.84 3.71 11.86
N LEU A 65 -1.88 4.19 12.66
CA LEU A 65 -1.67 5.62 12.89
C LEU A 65 -1.28 6.37 11.62
N LEU A 66 -0.49 5.76 10.74
CA LEU A 66 -0.11 6.37 9.47
C LEU A 66 -1.27 6.45 8.47
N LEU A 67 -2.21 5.49 8.56
CA LEU A 67 -3.28 5.32 7.58
C LEU A 67 -4.64 5.90 8.00
N SER A 68 -4.85 6.18 9.30
CA SER A 68 -6.00 6.92 9.84
C SER A 68 -6.18 8.30 9.18
#